data_AF-A0A7K1TVM6-F1
#
_entry.id   AF-A0A7K1TVM6-F1
#
_cell.length_a   1.000
_cell.length_b   1.000
_cell.length_c   1.000
_cell.angle_alpha   90.00
_cell.angle_beta   90.00
_cell.angle_gamma   90.00
#
_symmetry.space_group_name_H-M   'P 1'
#
loop_
_entity.id
_entity.type
_entity.pdbx_description
1 polymer ?
#
loop_
_entity_poly.entity_id
_entity_poly.type
_entity_poly.pdbx_seq_one_letter_code
_entity_poly.pdbx_strand_id
1 'polypeptide(L)'
;MGAEARRPDRNARRHRHAPRRRDRVVQRPGRGGLTMAHEQVDAGTAGEAFGVGEQIRTMTGEPQTVRANGHRMETYGSLMGSVSAQLKMLAEAEMSQWAVSGEAVDKLRSAIGDSAQMLAVAGAIYWPVGAALRAYGEATEDHQNALNALAVSCKEAWQAKNAAVAAARGADEPDPAAEDYDDQNAAYNRLLSASQDAQSEWDAVAVQWNNRFVDWRDCYDTAVASLTDPRLGRIRDGEELPPVGDPALYPNGFPCPDDVRQGGIGDCYLLATLAGIANVDPDKIMEMITDNGDGTYTVHFADGDVVVTQDQISDTDQALWVRIMEGAYENRIGYEDLNDGGWARDVMEDIYGEDADVKDHDGGMWDWLTGGNDVADSYEDIDEALDDGRPVVASAQHGQLGFEDGGHALTVLDAYEVNGEKMVVIRNPWGHNNQHEAEIRAAGGELADPPDGTFTMSMDEFTKSFNVVEVGKR
;
A
#
# COMPACT_ATOMS: atom_id res chain seq x y z
N MET A 1 -48.76 -4.45 -64.38
CA MET A 1 -48.40 -3.22 -65.13
C MET A 1 -47.28 -2.60 -64.28
N GLY A 2 -45.98 -2.71 -64.60
CA GLY A 2 -45.28 -2.33 -65.85
C GLY A 2 -44.93 -0.83 -65.74
N ALA A 3 -43.70 -0.32 -65.87
CA ALA A 3 -42.38 -0.83 -66.33
C ALA A 3 -41.26 -0.16 -65.47
N GLU A 4 -40.06 -0.72 -65.22
CA GLU A 4 -38.86 -0.78 -66.09
C GLU A 4 -38.45 0.56 -66.75
N ALA A 5 -37.18 0.99 -66.86
CA ALA A 5 -35.84 0.49 -66.49
C ALA A 5 -34.86 1.72 -66.43
N ARG A 6 -33.54 1.70 -66.14
CA ARG A 6 -32.44 0.86 -66.68
C ARG A 6 -31.14 0.98 -65.82
N ARG A 7 -30.35 -0.10 -65.80
CA ARG A 7 -28.88 -0.07 -65.69
C ARG A 7 -28.25 -0.43 -67.05
N PRO A 8 -27.02 0.01 -67.31
CA PRO A 8 -25.96 -0.81 -67.93
C PRO A 8 -24.59 -0.55 -67.28
N ASP A 9 -23.52 -1.36 -67.43
CA ASP A 9 -23.43 -2.79 -67.71
C ASP A 9 -22.11 -3.36 -67.12
N ARG A 10 -22.09 -4.69 -67.08
CA ARG A 10 -21.18 -5.71 -66.55
C ARG A 10 -19.68 -5.75 -66.97
N ASN A 11 -18.95 -6.56 -66.18
CA ASN A 11 -17.90 -7.55 -66.57
C ASN A 11 -16.53 -7.06 -67.09
N ALA A 12 -15.41 -7.79 -66.95
CA ALA A 12 -15.02 -8.96 -66.11
C ALA A 12 -13.53 -9.31 -66.35
N ARG A 13 -13.00 -10.34 -65.64
CA ARG A 13 -11.68 -11.03 -65.80
C ARG A 13 -10.51 -10.26 -65.13
N ARG A 14 -9.46 -10.86 -64.54
CA ARG A 14 -9.02 -12.26 -64.21
C ARG A 14 -7.96 -12.14 -63.05
N HIS A 15 -7.33 -13.16 -62.44
CA HIS A 15 -7.24 -14.61 -62.72
C HIS A 15 -7.32 -15.49 -61.43
N ARG A 16 -6.20 -16.06 -60.91
CA ARG A 16 -6.06 -16.84 -59.65
C ARG A 16 -4.58 -16.88 -59.15
N HIS A 17 -4.42 -17.11 -57.84
CA HIS A 17 -3.30 -17.74 -57.10
C HIS A 17 -1.87 -17.15 -57.04
N ALA A 18 -1.44 -16.82 -55.82
CA ALA A 18 -0.17 -17.25 -55.19
C ALA A 18 -0.31 -17.20 -53.64
N PRO A 19 0.45 -17.96 -52.83
CA PRO A 19 0.15 -18.16 -51.40
C PRO A 19 1.01 -17.36 -50.40
N ARG A 20 0.44 -17.23 -49.18
CA ARG A 20 0.97 -16.76 -47.88
C ARG A 20 2.50 -16.59 -47.76
N ARG A 21 2.92 -15.40 -47.31
CA ARG A 21 4.11 -15.22 -46.45
C ARG A 21 3.65 -14.98 -45.01
N ARG A 22 4.38 -15.55 -44.05
CA ARG A 22 4.29 -15.18 -42.62
C ARG A 22 5.20 -13.99 -42.42
N ASP A 23 4.65 -12.82 -42.12
CA ASP A 23 5.47 -11.69 -41.70
C ASP A 23 5.85 -11.87 -40.22
N ARG A 24 7.16 -11.84 -39.97
CA ARG A 24 7.72 -11.83 -38.61
C ARG A 24 7.31 -10.52 -37.95
N VAL A 25 6.60 -10.62 -36.83
CA VAL A 25 6.53 -9.51 -35.87
C VAL A 25 7.94 -9.32 -35.32
N VAL A 26 8.56 -8.20 -35.66
CA VAL A 26 9.83 -7.77 -35.07
C VAL A 26 9.52 -7.19 -33.70
N GLN A 27 9.78 -7.95 -32.64
CA GLN A 27 9.84 -7.38 -31.30
C GLN A 27 10.90 -6.28 -31.28
N ARG A 28 10.51 -5.08 -30.86
CA ARG A 28 11.49 -4.05 -30.46
C ARG A 28 12.03 -4.46 -29.09
N PRO A 29 13.34 -4.37 -28.83
CA PRO A 29 13.86 -4.54 -27.48
C PRO A 29 13.32 -3.38 -26.62
N GLY A 30 12.66 -3.73 -25.53
CA GLY A 30 12.36 -2.76 -24.47
C GLY A 30 13.67 -2.21 -23.89
N ARG A 31 13.65 -0.96 -23.40
CA ARG A 31 14.72 -0.46 -22.53
C ARG A 31 14.53 -1.12 -21.17
N GLY A 32 15.05 -2.33 -21.01
CA GLY A 32 15.16 -2.96 -19.69
C GLY A 32 16.07 -2.14 -18.80
N GLY A 33 15.68 -1.97 -17.54
CA GLY A 33 16.63 -1.63 -16.49
C GLY A 33 17.73 -2.68 -16.41
N LEU A 34 18.89 -2.31 -15.88
CA LEU A 34 20.02 -3.22 -15.69
C LEU A 34 19.77 -4.13 -14.47
N THR A 35 18.84 -5.07 -14.58
CA THR A 35 18.81 -6.22 -13.67
C THR A 35 20.13 -6.97 -13.81
N MET A 36 20.86 -7.12 -12.70
CA MET A 36 22.02 -8.01 -12.64
C MET A 36 21.56 -9.41 -13.04
N ALA A 37 22.15 -9.97 -14.10
CA ALA A 37 21.72 -11.26 -14.63
C ALA A 37 22.21 -12.40 -13.72
N HIS A 38 21.44 -12.69 -12.67
CA HIS A 38 21.65 -13.86 -11.82
C HIS A 38 21.57 -15.15 -12.66
N GLU A 39 22.41 -16.13 -12.33
CA GLU A 39 22.33 -17.46 -12.93
C GLU A 39 20.96 -18.09 -12.63
N GLN A 40 20.30 -18.63 -13.65
CA GLN A 40 19.03 -19.32 -13.47
C GLN A 40 19.24 -20.69 -12.80
N VAL A 41 18.40 -20.98 -11.82
CA VAL A 41 18.41 -22.21 -11.03
C VAL A 41 17.07 -22.90 -11.22
N ASP A 42 17.06 -23.98 -12.00
CA ASP A 42 15.86 -24.78 -12.25
C ASP A 42 15.47 -25.59 -11.01
N ALA A 43 14.17 -25.80 -10.81
CA ALA A 43 13.63 -26.66 -9.77
C ALA A 43 14.26 -28.07 -9.82
N GLY A 44 14.58 -28.64 -8.65
CA GLY A 44 15.28 -29.93 -8.53
C GLY A 44 16.79 -29.88 -8.73
N THR A 45 17.39 -28.71 -9.06
CA THR A 45 18.85 -28.57 -9.20
C THR A 45 19.58 -28.08 -7.95
N ALA A 46 18.84 -27.57 -6.95
CA ALA A 46 19.37 -27.04 -5.68
C ALA A 46 18.78 -27.71 -4.41
N GLY A 47 17.95 -28.74 -4.57
CA GLY A 47 17.25 -29.44 -3.49
C GLY A 47 15.89 -28.83 -3.12
N GLU A 48 15.36 -29.24 -1.97
CA GLU A 48 14.04 -28.85 -1.44
C GLU A 48 14.23 -28.13 -0.10
N ALA A 49 13.52 -27.03 0.12
CA ALA A 49 13.58 -26.23 1.34
C ALA A 49 12.82 -26.93 2.48
N PHE A 50 13.51 -27.19 3.60
CA PHE A 50 13.02 -28.07 4.68
C PHE A 50 11.80 -27.56 5.45
N GLY A 51 11.48 -26.26 5.39
CA GLY A 51 10.30 -25.68 6.04
C GLY A 51 9.08 -25.67 5.12
N VAL A 52 9.17 -24.97 3.98
CA VAL A 52 8.04 -24.80 3.05
C VAL A 52 7.81 -25.98 2.10
N GLY A 53 8.77 -26.90 1.95
CA GLY A 53 8.69 -28.03 1.00
C GLY A 53 8.85 -27.63 -0.48
N GLU A 54 9.24 -26.37 -0.74
CA GLU A 54 9.41 -25.84 -2.09
C GLU A 54 10.75 -26.25 -2.71
N GLN A 55 10.73 -26.47 -4.03
CA GLN A 55 11.93 -26.77 -4.80
C GLN A 55 12.74 -25.49 -5.00
N ILE A 56 13.95 -25.44 -4.45
CA ILE A 56 14.81 -24.24 -4.46
C ILE A 56 15.16 -23.90 -5.92
N ARG A 57 14.85 -22.66 -6.31
CA ARG A 57 14.92 -22.17 -7.70
C ARG A 57 15.01 -20.65 -7.75
N THR A 58 15.37 -20.12 -8.92
CA THR A 58 15.20 -18.68 -9.21
C THR A 58 13.72 -18.32 -9.38
N MET A 59 13.37 -17.12 -8.92
CA MET A 59 12.04 -16.55 -9.02
C MET A 59 11.79 -15.98 -10.42
N THR A 60 10.54 -16.01 -10.87
CA THR A 60 10.12 -15.55 -12.19
C THR A 60 9.06 -14.46 -12.07
N GLY A 61 9.32 -13.29 -12.63
CA GLY A 61 8.38 -12.17 -12.66
C GLY A 61 9.10 -10.88 -13.07
N GLU A 62 8.34 -9.80 -13.20
CA GLU A 62 8.88 -8.44 -13.39
C GLU A 62 8.28 -7.54 -12.29
N PRO A 63 8.81 -7.56 -11.04
CA PRO A 63 8.26 -6.78 -9.93
C PRO A 63 8.18 -5.29 -10.25
N GLN A 64 9.18 -4.74 -10.97
CA GLN A 64 9.20 -3.37 -11.48
C GLN A 64 7.99 -3.08 -12.39
N THR A 65 7.60 -4.05 -13.24
CA THR A 65 6.43 -3.94 -14.11
C THR A 65 5.15 -3.98 -13.29
N VAL A 66 5.06 -4.81 -12.24
CA VAL A 66 3.91 -4.84 -11.32
C VAL A 66 3.77 -3.51 -10.59
N ARG A 67 4.85 -3.01 -9.98
CA ARG A 67 4.90 -1.71 -9.29
C ARG A 67 4.48 -0.55 -10.20
N ALA A 68 5.06 -0.49 -11.39
CA ALA A 68 4.74 0.53 -12.38
C ALA A 68 3.31 0.40 -12.93
N ASN A 69 2.70 -0.79 -12.92
CA ASN A 69 1.29 -0.98 -13.27
C ASN A 69 0.37 -0.48 -12.14
N GLY A 70 0.68 -0.83 -10.89
CA GLY A 70 -0.04 -0.36 -9.70
C GLY A 70 -0.12 1.16 -9.64
N HIS A 71 1.02 1.84 -9.72
CA HIS A 71 1.08 3.30 -9.73
C HIS A 71 0.27 3.97 -10.87
N ARG A 72 0.16 3.32 -12.03
CA ARG A 72 -0.72 3.81 -13.11
C ARG A 72 -2.19 3.57 -12.82
N MET A 73 -2.55 2.47 -12.15
CA MET A 73 -3.92 2.23 -11.72
C MET A 73 -4.36 3.22 -10.63
N GLU A 74 -3.48 3.50 -9.67
CA GLU A 74 -3.60 4.57 -8.67
C GLU A 74 -3.90 5.92 -9.35
N THR A 75 -3.02 6.34 -10.28
CA THR A 75 -3.21 7.56 -11.11
C THR A 75 -4.54 7.58 -11.87
N TYR A 76 -4.94 6.45 -12.47
CA TYR A 76 -6.20 6.37 -13.21
C TYR A 76 -7.42 6.36 -12.28
N GLY A 77 -7.30 5.82 -11.06
CA GLY A 77 -8.32 5.86 -10.03
C GLY A 77 -8.67 7.29 -9.66
N SER A 78 -7.67 8.09 -9.27
CA SER A 78 -7.83 9.52 -8.98
C SER A 78 -8.39 10.30 -10.17
N LEU A 79 -7.89 10.05 -11.39
CA LEU A 79 -8.44 10.71 -12.60
C LEU A 79 -9.92 10.37 -12.83
N MET A 80 -10.34 9.12 -12.61
CA MET A 80 -11.75 8.74 -12.74
C MET A 80 -12.61 9.38 -11.65
N GLY A 81 -12.10 9.50 -10.42
CA GLY A 81 -12.70 10.31 -9.35
C GLY A 81 -12.91 11.77 -9.77
N SER A 82 -11.84 12.48 -10.17
CA SER A 82 -11.93 13.88 -10.59
C SER A 82 -12.87 14.11 -11.78
N VAL A 83 -12.96 13.18 -12.74
CA VAL A 83 -13.89 13.29 -13.88
C VAL A 83 -15.33 12.96 -13.47
N SER A 84 -15.55 11.98 -12.59
CA SER A 84 -16.85 11.69 -12.00
C SER A 84 -17.44 12.93 -11.33
N ALA A 85 -16.64 13.56 -10.47
CA ALA A 85 -16.97 14.76 -9.74
C ALA A 85 -17.33 15.94 -10.67
N GLN A 86 -16.57 16.17 -11.75
CA GLN A 86 -16.90 17.19 -12.77
C GLN A 86 -18.21 16.92 -13.51
N LEU A 87 -18.56 15.65 -13.78
CA LEU A 87 -19.84 15.30 -14.40
C LEU A 87 -21.01 15.56 -13.44
N LYS A 88 -20.85 15.32 -12.13
CA LYS A 88 -21.85 15.70 -11.12
C LYS A 88 -22.12 17.21 -11.10
N MET A 89 -21.07 18.04 -11.04
CA MET A 89 -21.22 19.50 -11.11
C MET A 89 -21.99 19.96 -12.35
N LEU A 90 -21.70 19.37 -13.51
CA LEU A 90 -22.41 19.67 -14.76
C LEU A 90 -23.91 19.33 -14.65
N ALA A 91 -24.24 18.15 -14.10
CA ALA A 91 -25.63 17.68 -13.95
C ALA A 91 -26.44 18.50 -12.92
N GLU A 92 -25.81 18.92 -11.83
CA GLU A 92 -26.47 19.50 -10.66
C GLU A 92 -26.37 21.02 -10.63
N ALA A 93 -25.15 21.58 -10.69
CA ALA A 93 -24.89 23.00 -10.53
C ALA A 93 -25.06 23.80 -11.83
N GLU A 94 -24.53 23.32 -12.97
CA GLU A 94 -24.67 24.06 -14.24
C GLU A 94 -26.06 23.85 -14.87
N MET A 95 -26.49 22.60 -15.05
CA MET A 95 -27.75 22.29 -15.74
C MET A 95 -29.01 22.76 -15.00
N SER A 96 -28.94 23.05 -13.70
CA SER A 96 -30.05 23.69 -12.96
C SER A 96 -30.19 25.17 -13.31
N GLN A 97 -29.08 25.87 -13.61
CA GLN A 97 -29.07 27.29 -13.98
C GLN A 97 -29.53 27.55 -15.42
N TRP A 98 -29.54 26.53 -16.30
CA TRP A 98 -29.85 26.72 -17.74
C TRP A 98 -31.31 27.18 -18.01
N ALA A 99 -32.18 27.18 -17.00
CA ALA A 99 -33.59 27.57 -17.09
C ALA A 99 -34.40 26.79 -18.15
N VAL A 100 -33.97 25.56 -18.46
CA VAL A 100 -34.64 24.62 -19.37
C VAL A 100 -35.20 23.44 -18.57
N SER A 101 -36.44 23.05 -18.83
CA SER A 101 -37.10 21.92 -18.20
C SER A 101 -37.78 21.01 -19.23
N GLY A 102 -37.94 19.73 -18.88
CA GLY A 102 -38.65 18.74 -19.68
C GLY A 102 -37.83 17.49 -19.99
N GLU A 103 -38.53 16.43 -20.41
CA GLU A 103 -38.06 15.04 -20.46
C GLU A 103 -36.69 14.83 -21.15
N ALA A 104 -36.35 15.63 -22.16
CA ALA A 104 -35.05 15.54 -22.84
C ALA A 104 -33.88 16.05 -21.99
N VAL A 105 -34.10 17.11 -21.18
CA VAL A 105 -33.11 17.65 -20.24
C VAL A 105 -32.97 16.72 -19.04
N ASP A 106 -34.09 16.18 -18.55
CA ASP A 106 -34.08 15.24 -17.42
C ASP A 106 -33.34 13.94 -17.77
N LYS A 107 -33.54 13.40 -18.98
CA LYS A 107 -32.76 12.27 -19.51
C LYS A 107 -31.28 12.57 -19.68
N LEU A 108 -30.93 13.79 -20.10
CA LEU A 108 -29.53 14.21 -20.20
C LEU A 108 -28.87 14.29 -18.81
N ARG A 109 -29.55 14.88 -17.82
CA ARG A 109 -29.08 14.95 -16.44
C ARG A 109 -28.87 13.54 -15.86
N SER A 110 -29.85 12.65 -16.04
CA SER A 110 -29.75 11.24 -15.63
C SER A 110 -28.52 10.56 -16.26
N ALA A 111 -28.36 10.66 -17.58
CA ALA A 111 -27.24 10.02 -18.27
C ALA A 111 -25.86 10.55 -17.85
N ILE A 112 -25.76 11.84 -17.47
CA ILE A 112 -24.54 12.42 -16.91
C ILE A 112 -24.30 11.89 -15.49
N GLY A 113 -25.33 11.83 -14.64
CA GLY A 113 -25.25 11.24 -13.30
C GLY A 113 -24.86 9.75 -13.31
N ASP A 114 -25.47 8.95 -14.19
CA ASP A 114 -25.12 7.54 -14.41
C ASP A 114 -23.65 7.38 -14.83
N SER A 115 -23.16 8.30 -15.69
CA SER A 115 -21.76 8.32 -16.13
C SER A 115 -20.80 8.75 -15.03
N ALA A 116 -21.21 9.70 -14.17
CA ALA A 116 -20.46 10.10 -12.99
C ALA A 116 -20.33 8.92 -12.01
N GLN A 117 -21.44 8.29 -11.63
CA GLN A 117 -21.46 7.15 -10.71
C GLN A 117 -20.60 5.98 -11.22
N MET A 118 -20.64 5.68 -12.53
CA MET A 118 -19.79 4.67 -13.15
C MET A 118 -18.30 4.99 -13.01
N LEU A 119 -17.91 6.27 -13.11
CA LEU A 119 -16.52 6.70 -12.93
C LEU A 119 -16.10 6.73 -11.46
N ALA A 120 -17.00 7.03 -10.51
CA ALA A 120 -16.73 6.92 -9.08
C ALA A 120 -16.48 5.46 -8.68
N VAL A 121 -17.34 4.53 -9.12
CA VAL A 121 -17.14 3.07 -8.94
C VAL A 121 -15.79 2.64 -9.53
N ALA A 122 -15.46 3.08 -10.74
CA ALA A 122 -14.18 2.75 -11.35
C ALA A 122 -12.98 3.34 -10.59
N GLY A 123 -13.10 4.56 -10.07
CA GLY A 123 -12.10 5.23 -9.22
C GLY A 123 -11.83 4.46 -7.93
N ALA A 124 -12.89 4.20 -7.16
CA ALA A 124 -12.86 3.46 -5.90
C ALA A 124 -12.35 2.01 -6.05
N ILE A 125 -12.45 1.41 -7.24
CA ILE A 125 -11.82 0.11 -7.53
C ILE A 125 -10.34 0.26 -7.93
N TYR A 126 -10.02 1.21 -8.81
CA TYR A 126 -8.68 1.29 -9.41
C TYR A 126 -7.62 1.86 -8.46
N TRP A 127 -8.01 2.78 -7.57
CA TRP A 127 -7.06 3.41 -6.66
C TRP A 127 -6.47 2.44 -5.62
N PRO A 128 -7.27 1.74 -4.77
CA PRO A 128 -6.71 0.84 -3.76
C PRO A 128 -6.04 -0.41 -4.38
N VAL A 129 -6.60 -0.95 -5.48
CA VAL A 129 -5.94 -2.01 -6.25
C VAL A 129 -4.60 -1.53 -6.82
N GLY A 130 -4.50 -0.27 -7.22
CA GLY A 130 -3.27 0.35 -7.69
C GLY A 130 -2.21 0.46 -6.60
N ALA A 131 -2.60 0.94 -5.41
CA ALA A 131 -1.74 1.05 -4.24
C ALA A 131 -1.19 -0.33 -3.81
N ALA A 132 -2.06 -1.33 -3.63
CA ALA A 132 -1.66 -2.69 -3.24
C ALA A 132 -0.68 -3.33 -4.26
N LEU A 133 -0.93 -3.16 -5.57
CA LEU A 133 -0.02 -3.64 -6.62
C LEU A 133 1.29 -2.84 -6.68
N ARG A 134 1.28 -1.56 -6.28
CA ARG A 134 2.50 -0.74 -6.15
C ARG A 134 3.38 -1.30 -5.04
N ALA A 135 2.83 -1.42 -3.83
CA ALA A 135 3.53 -1.94 -2.65
C ALA A 135 4.07 -3.37 -2.87
N TYR A 136 3.23 -4.31 -3.34
CA TYR A 136 3.68 -5.68 -3.63
C TYR A 136 4.82 -5.74 -4.66
N GLY A 137 4.74 -4.91 -5.71
CA GLY A 137 5.79 -4.83 -6.73
C GLY A 137 7.09 -4.21 -6.23
N GLU A 138 7.04 -3.38 -5.20
CA GLU A 138 8.18 -2.77 -4.50
C GLU A 138 8.89 -3.83 -3.65
N ALA A 139 8.18 -4.39 -2.66
CA ALA A 139 8.74 -5.43 -1.79
C ALA A 139 9.29 -6.64 -2.58
N THR A 140 8.53 -7.12 -3.58
CA THR A 140 8.94 -8.29 -4.37
C THR A 140 10.25 -8.08 -5.15
N GLU A 141 10.66 -6.83 -5.46
CA GLU A 141 11.93 -6.57 -6.14
C GLU A 141 13.13 -7.05 -5.30
N ASP A 142 13.16 -6.69 -4.02
CA ASP A 142 14.26 -7.05 -3.11
C ASP A 142 14.23 -8.52 -2.71
N HIS A 143 13.05 -9.09 -2.42
CA HIS A 143 12.95 -10.52 -2.17
C HIS A 143 13.37 -11.35 -3.39
N GLN A 144 12.99 -10.95 -4.61
CA GLN A 144 13.38 -11.64 -5.83
C GLN A 144 14.90 -11.64 -6.01
N ASN A 145 15.57 -10.51 -5.78
CA ASN A 145 17.03 -10.40 -5.86
C ASN A 145 17.72 -11.31 -4.83
N ALA A 146 17.26 -11.30 -3.58
CA ALA A 146 17.79 -12.14 -2.50
C ALA A 146 17.57 -13.64 -2.77
N LEU A 147 16.35 -14.04 -3.14
CA LEU A 147 16.00 -15.44 -3.49
C LEU A 147 16.84 -15.95 -4.66
N ASN A 148 17.06 -15.12 -5.68
CA ASN A 148 17.86 -15.50 -6.83
C ASN A 148 19.34 -15.71 -6.47
N ALA A 149 19.92 -14.84 -5.64
CA ALA A 149 21.28 -15.01 -5.14
C ALA A 149 21.41 -16.28 -4.26
N LEU A 150 20.48 -16.47 -3.31
CA LEU A 150 20.46 -17.63 -2.43
C LEU A 150 20.24 -18.94 -3.18
N ALA A 151 19.42 -18.96 -4.24
CA ALA A 151 19.21 -20.15 -5.07
C ALA A 151 20.50 -20.62 -5.76
N VAL A 152 21.35 -19.69 -6.22
CA VAL A 152 22.67 -20.01 -6.81
C VAL A 152 23.57 -20.62 -5.75
N SER A 153 23.68 -20.01 -4.57
CA SER A 153 24.46 -20.56 -3.44
C SER A 153 23.94 -21.94 -2.99
N CYS A 154 22.62 -22.15 -2.97
CA CYS A 154 22.02 -23.46 -2.70
C CYS A 154 22.39 -24.50 -3.76
N LYS A 155 22.41 -24.13 -5.06
CA LYS A 155 22.80 -24.99 -6.17
C LYS A 155 24.26 -25.44 -6.05
N GLU A 156 25.17 -24.51 -5.73
CA GLU A 156 26.59 -24.81 -5.51
C GLU A 156 26.78 -25.75 -4.31
N ALA A 157 26.20 -25.42 -3.15
CA ALA A 157 26.27 -26.24 -1.95
C ALA A 157 25.62 -27.63 -2.15
N TRP A 158 24.50 -27.71 -2.88
CA TRP A 158 23.84 -28.98 -3.22
C TRP A 158 24.72 -29.88 -4.09
N GLN A 159 25.44 -29.29 -5.06
CA GLN A 159 26.38 -30.04 -5.90
C GLN A 159 27.59 -30.51 -5.08
N ALA A 160 28.15 -29.66 -4.22
CA ALA A 160 29.25 -30.00 -3.33
C ALA A 160 28.87 -31.14 -2.36
N LYS A 161 27.72 -31.02 -1.69
CA LYS A 161 27.09 -32.05 -0.86
C LYS A 161 26.94 -33.37 -1.60
N ASN A 162 26.33 -33.37 -2.79
CA ASN A 162 26.11 -34.59 -3.56
C ASN A 162 27.42 -35.25 -4.00
N ALA A 163 28.44 -34.46 -4.35
CA ALA A 163 29.77 -34.97 -4.66
C ALA A 163 30.46 -35.59 -3.43
N ALA A 164 30.40 -34.92 -2.27
CA ALA A 164 30.97 -35.42 -1.01
C ALA A 164 30.28 -36.71 -0.53
N VAL A 165 28.95 -36.76 -0.58
CA VAL A 165 28.14 -37.95 -0.28
C VAL A 165 28.48 -39.11 -1.23
N ALA A 166 28.66 -38.83 -2.53
CA ALA A 166 29.05 -39.84 -3.51
C ALA A 166 30.48 -40.36 -3.27
N ALA A 167 31.42 -39.48 -2.92
CA ALA A 167 32.79 -39.86 -2.58
C ALA A 167 32.87 -40.72 -1.31
N ALA A 168 32.13 -40.34 -0.25
CA ALA A 168 32.06 -41.11 0.99
C ALA A 168 31.40 -42.49 0.79
N ARG A 169 30.33 -42.59 -0.02
CA ARG A 169 29.67 -43.87 -0.35
C ARG A 169 30.48 -44.76 -1.30
N GLY A 170 31.40 -44.18 -2.07
CA GLY A 170 32.27 -44.90 -3.00
C GLY A 170 33.64 -45.28 -2.42
N ALA A 171 33.91 -44.95 -1.16
CA ALA A 171 35.14 -45.30 -0.48
C ALA A 171 35.10 -46.75 0.02
N ASP A 172 36.21 -47.47 -0.14
CA ASP A 172 36.39 -48.79 0.48
C ASP A 172 36.44 -48.65 2.02
N GLU A 173 35.81 -49.59 2.73
CA GLU A 173 35.92 -49.66 4.19
C GLU A 173 37.36 -50.06 4.59
N PRO A 174 37.97 -49.44 5.63
CA PRO A 174 39.32 -49.78 6.07
C PRO A 174 39.43 -51.25 6.52
N ASP A 175 40.44 -51.98 6.02
CA ASP A 175 40.67 -53.37 6.43
C ASP A 175 41.42 -53.41 7.79
N PRO A 176 40.82 -53.93 8.88
CA PRO A 176 41.47 -54.01 10.19
C PRO A 176 42.70 -54.92 10.25
N ALA A 177 42.97 -55.70 9.18
CA ALA A 177 44.16 -56.54 9.05
C ALA A 177 45.30 -55.90 8.22
N ALA A 178 45.10 -54.71 7.64
CA ALA A 178 46.11 -54.05 6.82
C ALA A 178 47.21 -53.37 7.65
N GLU A 179 48.46 -53.38 7.15
CA GLU A 179 49.60 -52.71 7.82
C GLU A 179 49.46 -51.17 7.85
N ASP A 180 48.66 -50.61 6.94
CA ASP A 180 48.34 -49.18 6.80
C ASP A 180 46.92 -48.80 7.29
N TYR A 181 46.29 -49.64 8.12
CA TYR A 181 44.92 -49.43 8.63
C TYR A 181 44.67 -48.01 9.19
N ASP A 182 45.61 -47.46 9.97
CA ASP A 182 45.43 -46.13 10.57
C ASP A 182 45.34 -45.02 9.50
N ASP A 183 46.08 -45.13 8.40
CA ASP A 183 46.02 -44.20 7.27
C ASP A 183 44.72 -44.38 6.46
N GLN A 184 44.30 -45.63 6.21
CA GLN A 184 43.02 -45.95 5.56
C GLN A 184 41.83 -45.41 6.36
N ASN A 185 41.80 -45.68 7.67
CA ASN A 185 40.76 -45.22 8.59
C ASN A 185 40.77 -43.69 8.71
N ALA A 186 41.94 -43.06 8.77
CA ALA A 186 42.03 -41.60 8.75
C ALA A 186 41.52 -40.98 7.43
N ALA A 187 41.72 -41.64 6.29
CA ALA A 187 41.21 -41.19 4.99
C ALA A 187 39.69 -41.38 4.87
N TYR A 188 39.16 -42.53 5.30
CA TYR A 188 37.73 -42.82 5.31
C TYR A 188 36.95 -41.83 6.19
N ASN A 189 37.42 -41.59 7.42
CA ASN A 189 36.78 -40.62 8.33
C ASN A 189 36.85 -39.18 7.81
N ARG A 190 37.89 -38.80 7.04
CA ARG A 190 37.95 -37.50 6.36
C ARG A 190 36.85 -37.33 5.30
N LEU A 191 36.51 -38.39 4.56
CA LEU A 191 35.41 -38.37 3.59
C LEU A 191 34.05 -38.30 4.28
N LEU A 192 33.86 -39.02 5.39
CA LEU A 192 32.64 -38.93 6.21
C LEU A 192 32.45 -37.52 6.79
N SER A 193 33.50 -36.91 7.37
CA SER A 193 33.45 -35.52 7.85
C SER A 193 33.08 -34.57 6.72
N ALA A 194 33.80 -34.60 5.60
CA ALA A 194 33.52 -33.72 4.45
C ALA A 194 32.08 -33.87 3.92
N SER A 195 31.49 -35.07 3.99
CA SER A 195 30.09 -35.30 3.65
C SER A 195 29.09 -34.72 4.67
N GLN A 196 29.46 -34.63 5.95
CA GLN A 196 28.66 -34.01 7.00
C GLN A 196 28.79 -32.48 6.99
N ASP A 197 30.00 -31.99 6.74
CA ASP A 197 30.34 -30.57 6.61
C ASP A 197 29.58 -29.97 5.41
N ALA A 198 29.70 -30.57 4.22
CA ALA A 198 28.97 -30.12 3.01
C ALA A 198 27.44 -30.29 3.10
N GLN A 199 26.95 -31.26 3.88
CA GLN A 199 25.52 -31.36 4.20
C GLN A 199 25.07 -30.15 5.04
N SER A 200 25.84 -29.81 6.07
CA SER A 200 25.56 -28.68 6.98
C SER A 200 25.64 -27.33 6.26
N GLU A 201 26.60 -27.16 5.34
CA GLU A 201 26.71 -25.98 4.47
C GLU A 201 25.46 -25.81 3.59
N TRP A 202 24.98 -26.89 2.96
CA TRP A 202 23.75 -26.84 2.17
C TRP A 202 22.52 -26.55 3.04
N ASP A 203 22.39 -27.19 4.21
CA ASP A 203 21.27 -26.93 5.12
C ASP A 203 21.24 -25.46 5.55
N ALA A 204 22.40 -24.87 5.88
CA ALA A 204 22.51 -23.49 6.33
C ALA A 204 22.08 -22.45 5.26
N VAL A 205 22.38 -22.69 3.99
CA VAL A 205 21.94 -21.80 2.89
C VAL A 205 20.50 -22.09 2.44
N ALA A 206 20.06 -23.35 2.51
CA ALA A 206 18.67 -23.72 2.25
C ALA A 206 17.70 -23.12 3.27
N VAL A 207 18.10 -23.00 4.54
CA VAL A 207 17.34 -22.26 5.58
C VAL A 207 17.25 -20.77 5.28
N GLN A 208 18.33 -20.13 4.83
CA GLN A 208 18.30 -18.73 4.42
C GLN A 208 17.34 -18.49 3.23
N TRP A 209 17.37 -19.38 2.22
CA TRP A 209 16.42 -19.33 1.11
C TRP A 209 14.98 -19.58 1.57
N ASN A 210 14.77 -20.56 2.47
CA ASN A 210 13.45 -20.87 3.04
C ASN A 210 12.83 -19.66 3.73
N ASN A 211 13.59 -19.01 4.63
CA ASN A 211 13.10 -17.85 5.36
C ASN A 211 12.76 -16.72 4.37
N ARG A 212 13.68 -16.38 3.46
CA ARG A 212 13.44 -15.38 2.42
C ARG A 212 12.26 -15.67 1.51
N PHE A 213 11.87 -16.94 1.37
CA PHE A 213 10.68 -17.36 0.61
C PHE A 213 9.39 -17.20 1.41
N VAL A 214 9.42 -17.44 2.73
CA VAL A 214 8.31 -17.11 3.65
C VAL A 214 8.10 -15.60 3.63
N ASP A 215 9.15 -14.81 3.86
CA ASP A 215 9.11 -13.35 3.84
C ASP A 215 8.44 -12.79 2.56
N TRP A 216 8.81 -13.32 1.39
CA TRP A 216 8.19 -12.94 0.11
C TRP A 216 6.70 -13.34 0.01
N ARG A 217 6.37 -14.51 0.56
CA ARG A 217 5.02 -15.04 0.52
C ARG A 217 4.09 -14.21 1.41
N ASP A 218 4.57 -13.73 2.55
CA ASP A 218 3.77 -12.88 3.43
C ASP A 218 3.39 -11.58 2.70
N CYS A 219 4.34 -10.92 2.01
CA CYS A 219 4.03 -9.78 1.12
C CYS A 219 3.04 -10.13 -0.01
N TYR A 220 3.05 -11.36 -0.52
CA TYR A 220 2.06 -11.82 -1.51
C TYR A 220 0.68 -12.02 -0.89
N ASP A 221 0.60 -12.61 0.30
CA ASP A 221 -0.64 -12.89 1.00
C ASP A 221 -1.29 -11.56 1.50
N THR A 222 -0.53 -10.57 1.98
CA THR A 222 -1.00 -9.18 2.22
C THR A 222 -1.58 -8.55 0.96
N ALA A 223 -0.86 -8.62 -0.17
CA ALA A 223 -1.35 -8.08 -1.43
C ALA A 223 -2.63 -8.77 -1.92
N VAL A 224 -2.80 -10.07 -1.65
CA VAL A 224 -4.04 -10.79 -1.91
C VAL A 224 -5.16 -10.27 -1.00
N ALA A 225 -4.91 -10.07 0.29
CA ALA A 225 -5.88 -9.55 1.26
C ALA A 225 -6.50 -8.23 0.76
N SER A 226 -5.69 -7.20 0.48
CA SER A 226 -6.17 -5.90 -0.01
C SER A 226 -6.91 -5.99 -1.36
N LEU A 227 -6.52 -6.94 -2.24
CA LEU A 227 -7.22 -7.18 -3.51
C LEU A 227 -8.56 -7.91 -3.34
N THR A 228 -8.79 -8.55 -2.18
CA THR A 228 -9.99 -9.30 -1.79
C THR A 228 -10.81 -8.63 -0.70
N ASP A 229 -10.49 -7.38 -0.32
CA ASP A 229 -11.23 -6.59 0.66
C ASP A 229 -12.77 -6.71 0.46
N PRO A 230 -13.53 -7.02 1.52
CA PRO A 230 -14.98 -7.19 1.43
C PRO A 230 -15.72 -5.98 0.87
N ARG A 231 -15.26 -4.75 1.13
CA ARG A 231 -15.91 -3.52 0.63
C ARG A 231 -15.69 -3.35 -0.87
N LEU A 232 -14.46 -3.52 -1.32
CA LEU A 232 -14.05 -3.58 -2.72
C LEU A 232 -14.80 -4.69 -3.47
N GLY A 233 -15.12 -5.80 -2.80
CA GLY A 233 -16.06 -6.82 -3.28
C GLY A 233 -17.46 -6.25 -3.55
N ARG A 234 -18.10 -5.63 -2.54
CA ARG A 234 -19.44 -5.02 -2.68
C ARG A 234 -19.51 -3.94 -3.76
N ILE A 235 -18.46 -3.12 -3.91
CA ILE A 235 -18.36 -2.09 -4.96
C ILE A 235 -18.24 -2.74 -6.34
N ARG A 236 -17.43 -3.81 -6.49
CA ARG A 236 -17.29 -4.56 -7.76
C ARG A 236 -18.59 -5.25 -8.19
N ASP A 237 -19.35 -5.78 -7.24
CA ASP A 237 -20.62 -6.47 -7.50
C ASP A 237 -21.82 -5.51 -7.61
N GLY A 238 -21.62 -4.22 -7.28
CA GLY A 238 -22.65 -3.17 -7.34
C GLY A 238 -23.66 -3.23 -6.19
N GLU A 239 -23.30 -3.89 -5.08
CA GLU A 239 -24.06 -3.87 -3.83
C GLU A 239 -23.86 -2.56 -3.06
N GLU A 240 -22.70 -1.92 -3.25
CA GLU A 240 -22.32 -0.63 -2.68
C GLU A 240 -21.97 0.35 -3.81
N LEU A 241 -22.41 1.60 -3.70
CA LEU A 241 -22.08 2.68 -4.62
C LEU A 241 -21.31 3.77 -3.85
N PRO A 242 -20.04 4.04 -4.18
CA PRO A 242 -19.30 5.11 -3.53
C PRO A 242 -19.94 6.46 -3.86
N PRO A 243 -19.91 7.44 -2.93
CA PRO A 243 -20.43 8.76 -3.20
C PRO A 243 -19.62 9.43 -4.32
N VAL A 244 -20.30 10.31 -5.07
CA VAL A 244 -19.64 11.16 -6.06
C VAL A 244 -19.31 12.49 -5.39
N GLY A 245 -18.04 12.72 -5.10
CA GLY A 245 -17.54 13.98 -4.52
C GLY A 245 -17.76 15.18 -5.44
N ASP A 246 -17.80 16.38 -4.86
CA ASP A 246 -17.64 17.64 -5.61
C ASP A 246 -16.13 17.88 -5.86
N PRO A 247 -15.67 18.22 -7.08
CA PRO A 247 -14.25 18.36 -7.40
C PRO A 247 -13.62 19.68 -6.94
N ALA A 248 -14.43 20.67 -6.55
CA ALA A 248 -13.94 21.85 -5.83
C ALA A 248 -13.68 21.50 -4.36
N LEU A 249 -14.46 20.57 -3.80
CA LEU A 249 -14.34 20.09 -2.42
C LEU A 249 -13.21 19.03 -2.27
N TYR A 250 -13.21 18.04 -3.17
CA TYR A 250 -12.29 16.88 -3.21
C TYR A 250 -11.52 16.87 -4.54
N PRO A 251 -10.25 17.35 -4.59
CA PRO A 251 -9.50 17.50 -5.84
C PRO A 251 -9.37 16.19 -6.65
N ASN A 252 -9.23 15.07 -5.94
CA ASN A 252 -9.10 13.72 -6.50
C ASN A 252 -10.46 13.03 -6.73
N GLY A 253 -11.57 13.71 -6.46
CA GLY A 253 -12.94 13.19 -6.45
C GLY A 253 -13.34 12.46 -5.17
N PHE A 254 -12.37 12.17 -4.30
CA PHE A 254 -12.50 11.62 -2.96
C PHE A 254 -11.35 12.20 -2.09
N PRO A 255 -11.51 12.26 -0.75
CA PRO A 255 -10.44 12.59 0.19
C PRO A 255 -9.25 11.64 0.07
N CYS A 256 -8.02 12.14 0.13
CA CYS A 256 -6.83 11.31 0.32
C CYS A 256 -5.80 11.97 1.26
N PRO A 257 -4.81 11.23 1.79
CA PRO A 257 -3.80 11.80 2.71
C PRO A 257 -2.94 12.92 2.10
N ASP A 258 -2.85 13.00 0.77
CA ASP A 258 -2.12 14.05 0.03
C ASP A 258 -2.84 15.40 -0.05
N ASP A 259 -4.14 15.42 0.27
CA ASP A 259 -4.95 16.64 0.36
C ASP A 259 -4.60 17.48 1.61
N VAL A 260 -4.03 16.85 2.64
CA VAL A 260 -3.65 17.43 3.93
C VAL A 260 -2.22 17.97 3.89
N ARG A 261 -2.06 19.24 4.28
CA ARG A 261 -0.79 19.98 4.39
C ARG A 261 -0.89 21.04 5.48
N GLN A 262 -0.72 20.60 6.72
CA GLN A 262 -0.82 21.45 7.89
C GLN A 262 -0.01 22.75 7.76
N GLY A 263 -0.63 23.85 8.20
CA GLY A 263 -0.04 25.19 8.24
C GLY A 263 0.86 25.43 9.46
N GLY A 264 0.77 26.64 10.02
CA GLY A 264 1.63 27.11 11.12
C GLY A 264 0.95 27.21 12.49
N ILE A 265 -0.07 26.38 12.76
CA ILE A 265 -0.82 26.32 14.03
C ILE A 265 -0.73 24.91 14.64
N GLY A 266 -1.09 24.74 15.92
CA GLY A 266 -0.92 23.49 16.67
C GLY A 266 -1.90 22.34 16.37
N ASP A 267 -2.62 22.39 15.26
CA ASP A 267 -3.71 21.46 14.89
C ASP A 267 -3.25 20.09 14.35
N CYS A 268 -2.02 19.66 14.67
CA CYS A 268 -1.40 18.47 14.06
C CYS A 268 -2.20 17.19 14.35
N TYR A 269 -2.81 17.11 15.52
CA TYR A 269 -3.66 16.01 15.96
C TYR A 269 -4.93 15.88 15.09
N LEU A 270 -5.57 17.00 14.72
CA LEU A 270 -6.70 17.03 13.80
C LEU A 270 -6.28 16.59 12.41
N LEU A 271 -5.23 17.21 11.87
CA LEU A 271 -4.82 16.97 10.48
C LEU A 271 -4.19 15.58 10.28
N ALA A 272 -3.46 15.04 11.25
CA ALA A 272 -3.01 13.65 11.23
C ALA A 272 -4.18 12.65 11.31
N THR A 273 -5.23 12.96 12.08
CA THR A 273 -6.45 12.13 12.15
C THR A 273 -7.23 12.18 10.84
N LEU A 274 -7.42 13.36 10.24
CA LEU A 274 -8.10 13.50 8.94
C LEU A 274 -7.33 12.83 7.80
N ALA A 275 -5.99 12.89 7.80
CA ALA A 275 -5.17 12.13 6.85
C ALA A 275 -5.33 10.61 7.06
N GLY A 276 -5.41 10.15 8.32
CA GLY A 276 -5.68 8.75 8.66
C GLY A 276 -7.03 8.28 8.15
N ILE A 277 -8.10 9.05 8.42
CA ILE A 277 -9.45 8.76 7.92
C ILE A 277 -9.45 8.77 6.39
N ALA A 278 -8.83 9.75 5.74
CA ALA A 278 -8.73 9.79 4.28
C ALA A 278 -7.93 8.63 3.66
N ASN A 279 -7.12 7.91 4.45
CA ASN A 279 -6.41 6.71 4.02
C ASN A 279 -7.31 5.46 4.05
N VAL A 280 -8.08 5.28 5.13
CA VAL A 280 -8.77 4.01 5.44
C VAL A 280 -10.30 4.07 5.29
N ASP A 281 -10.91 5.24 5.57
CA ASP A 281 -12.34 5.51 5.42
C ASP A 281 -12.60 6.91 4.83
N PRO A 282 -12.23 7.16 3.55
CA PRO A 282 -12.49 8.44 2.90
C PRO A 282 -13.98 8.72 2.70
N ASP A 283 -14.85 7.71 2.78
CA ASP A 283 -16.30 7.89 2.66
C ASP A 283 -16.87 8.59 3.89
N LYS A 284 -16.36 8.30 5.10
CA LYS A 284 -16.72 9.04 6.31
C LYS A 284 -16.59 10.55 6.16
N ILE A 285 -15.48 11.04 5.61
CA ILE A 285 -15.27 12.48 5.34
C ILE A 285 -16.29 12.98 4.29
N MET A 286 -16.62 12.18 3.28
CA MET A 286 -17.63 12.54 2.28
C MET A 286 -19.07 12.56 2.82
N GLU A 287 -19.38 11.73 3.82
CA GLU A 287 -20.64 11.75 4.55
C GLU A 287 -20.73 12.90 5.55
N MET A 288 -19.59 13.31 6.13
CA MET A 288 -19.53 14.41 7.09
C MET A 288 -19.84 15.78 6.47
N ILE A 289 -19.47 16.04 5.21
CA ILE A 289 -19.54 17.39 4.62
C ILE A 289 -20.70 17.53 3.62
N THR A 290 -21.71 18.33 4.00
CA THR A 290 -22.77 18.80 3.11
C THR A 290 -22.44 20.21 2.60
N ASP A 291 -22.32 20.40 1.28
CA ASP A 291 -22.39 21.73 0.65
C ASP A 291 -23.86 22.20 0.61
N ASN A 292 -24.15 23.36 1.21
CA ASN A 292 -25.49 23.93 1.25
C ASN A 292 -25.86 24.69 -0.04
N GLY A 293 -24.92 24.89 -0.96
CA GLY A 293 -25.12 25.56 -2.25
C GLY A 293 -25.27 27.08 -2.18
N ASP A 294 -25.10 27.68 -0.99
CA ASP A 294 -25.13 29.12 -0.75
C ASP A 294 -23.77 29.72 -0.37
N GLY A 295 -22.71 28.90 -0.42
CA GLY A 295 -21.36 29.25 0.03
C GLY A 295 -21.06 28.87 1.48
N THR A 296 -21.98 28.18 2.16
CA THR A 296 -21.74 27.56 3.47
C THR A 296 -21.70 26.03 3.36
N TYR A 297 -20.99 25.41 4.29
CA TYR A 297 -20.91 23.95 4.42
C TYR A 297 -21.42 23.54 5.80
N THR A 298 -22.03 22.37 5.90
CA THR A 298 -22.41 21.74 7.17
C THR A 298 -21.52 20.52 7.39
N VAL A 299 -20.85 20.46 8.54
CA VAL A 299 -20.04 19.32 8.97
C VAL A 299 -20.79 18.57 10.08
N HIS A 300 -21.02 17.28 9.86
CA HIS A 300 -21.79 16.40 10.73
C HIS A 300 -20.86 15.64 11.70
N PHE A 301 -20.67 16.16 12.91
CA PHE A 301 -20.01 15.43 14.01
C PHE A 301 -21.00 14.47 14.68
N ALA A 302 -20.48 13.51 15.45
CA ALA A 302 -21.29 12.46 16.07
C ALA A 302 -22.32 13.00 17.09
N ASP A 303 -22.06 14.16 17.71
CA ASP A 303 -22.93 14.81 18.68
C ASP A 303 -23.71 16.04 18.12
N GLY A 304 -23.42 16.50 16.91
CA GLY A 304 -24.10 17.65 16.30
C GLY A 304 -23.47 18.22 15.03
N ASP A 305 -24.23 19.09 14.38
CA ASP A 305 -23.85 19.76 13.13
C ASP A 305 -23.16 21.11 13.40
N VAL A 306 -22.07 21.39 12.68
CA VAL A 306 -21.41 22.70 12.63
C VAL A 306 -21.53 23.30 11.23
N VAL A 307 -21.93 24.58 11.14
CA VAL A 307 -21.97 25.31 9.86
C VAL A 307 -20.73 26.18 9.72
N VAL A 308 -20.07 26.09 8.56
CA VAL A 308 -18.86 26.84 8.21
C VAL A 308 -19.17 27.83 7.08
N THR A 309 -18.81 29.09 7.25
CA THR A 309 -18.95 30.15 6.23
C THR A 309 -17.63 30.43 5.51
N GLN A 310 -17.66 31.05 4.32
CA GLN A 310 -16.44 31.28 3.51
C GLN A 310 -15.34 32.06 4.23
N ASP A 311 -15.68 32.94 5.16
CA ASP A 311 -14.74 33.73 5.97
C ASP A 311 -14.08 32.93 7.11
N GLN A 312 -14.55 31.70 7.36
CA GLN A 312 -13.98 30.74 8.32
C GLN A 312 -13.11 29.66 7.65
N ILE A 313 -12.99 29.67 6.31
CA ILE A 313 -12.21 28.68 5.55
C ILE A 313 -10.80 29.26 5.29
N SER A 314 -9.79 28.74 5.99
CA SER A 314 -8.39 29.20 5.93
C SER A 314 -7.83 29.26 4.49
N ASP A 315 -7.18 30.35 4.07
CA ASP A 315 -6.70 30.49 2.67
C ASP A 315 -5.35 29.81 2.43
N THR A 316 -5.37 28.47 2.41
CA THR A 316 -4.20 27.58 2.24
C THR A 316 -4.26 26.78 0.93
N ASP A 317 -3.16 26.12 0.54
CA ASP A 317 -3.09 25.27 -0.66
C ASP A 317 -3.57 23.82 -0.44
N GLN A 318 -4.06 23.51 0.76
CA GLN A 318 -4.77 22.26 1.07
C GLN A 318 -6.06 22.10 0.26
N ALA A 319 -6.57 20.88 0.18
CA ALA A 319 -7.90 20.66 -0.36
C ALA A 319 -8.98 21.41 0.45
N LEU A 320 -10.05 21.80 -0.23
CA LEU A 320 -11.13 22.57 0.38
C LEU A 320 -11.85 21.79 1.50
N TRP A 321 -11.96 20.46 1.37
CA TRP A 321 -12.54 19.63 2.43
C TRP A 321 -11.74 19.70 3.73
N VAL A 322 -10.40 19.73 3.68
CA VAL A 322 -9.53 19.86 4.86
C VAL A 322 -9.76 21.22 5.52
N ARG A 323 -9.74 22.29 4.71
CA ARG A 323 -9.99 23.67 5.16
C ARG A 323 -11.39 23.86 5.79
N ILE A 324 -12.39 23.08 5.36
CA ILE A 324 -13.74 23.08 5.94
C ILE A 324 -13.77 22.30 7.26
N MET A 325 -13.08 21.14 7.34
CA MET A 325 -12.98 20.37 8.57
C MET A 325 -12.23 21.16 9.67
N GLU A 326 -11.11 21.82 9.33
CA GLU A 326 -10.42 22.78 10.21
C GLU A 326 -11.38 23.87 10.72
N GLY A 327 -12.05 24.59 9.82
CA GLY A 327 -12.97 25.68 10.19
C GLY A 327 -14.16 25.20 11.02
N ALA A 328 -14.64 23.98 10.79
CA ALA A 328 -15.69 23.36 11.59
C ALA A 328 -15.18 22.99 13.00
N TYR A 329 -13.96 22.48 13.11
CA TYR A 329 -13.35 22.16 14.39
C TYR A 329 -13.00 23.44 15.17
N GLU A 330 -12.47 24.48 14.52
CA GLU A 330 -12.27 25.81 15.11
C GLU A 330 -13.59 26.39 15.64
N ASN A 331 -14.69 26.25 14.90
CA ASN A 331 -16.02 26.67 15.35
C ASN A 331 -16.54 25.86 16.55
N ARG A 332 -16.08 24.61 16.73
CA ARG A 332 -16.47 23.71 17.81
C ARG A 332 -15.72 23.98 19.11
N ILE A 333 -14.39 24.10 19.05
CA ILE A 333 -13.52 24.23 20.24
C ILE A 333 -12.96 25.65 20.45
N GLY A 334 -12.87 26.46 19.38
CA GLY A 334 -12.26 27.79 19.40
C GLY A 334 -10.79 27.79 19.00
N TYR A 335 -10.33 28.88 18.39
CA TYR A 335 -8.96 29.03 17.87
C TYR A 335 -7.86 28.81 18.93
N GLU A 336 -8.06 29.28 20.17
CA GLU A 336 -7.05 29.13 21.23
C GLU A 336 -6.82 27.63 21.54
N ASP A 337 -7.89 26.87 21.78
CA ASP A 337 -7.83 25.42 22.04
C ASP A 337 -7.37 24.63 20.79
N LEU A 338 -7.73 25.05 19.58
CA LEU A 338 -7.22 24.44 18.33
C LEU A 338 -5.70 24.59 18.19
N ASN A 339 -5.18 25.78 18.52
CA ASN A 339 -3.77 26.12 18.34
C ASN A 339 -2.87 25.64 19.50
N ASP A 340 -3.40 25.48 20.71
CA ASP A 340 -2.64 25.00 21.87
C ASP A 340 -2.39 23.47 21.85
N GLY A 341 -3.02 22.75 20.92
CA GLY A 341 -2.85 21.32 20.68
C GLY A 341 -3.94 20.44 21.29
N GLY A 342 -3.95 19.16 20.93
CA GLY A 342 -5.00 18.20 21.31
C GLY A 342 -4.60 16.76 20.98
N TRP A 343 -5.56 15.83 21.06
CA TRP A 343 -5.34 14.39 20.88
C TRP A 343 -6.15 13.82 19.72
N ALA A 344 -5.61 12.81 19.04
CA ALA A 344 -6.31 12.19 17.91
C ALA A 344 -7.57 11.45 18.37
N ARG A 345 -7.55 10.83 19.56
CA ARG A 345 -8.69 10.14 20.17
C ARG A 345 -9.90 11.05 20.38
N ASP A 346 -9.68 12.32 20.70
CA ASP A 346 -10.76 13.30 20.92
C ASP A 346 -11.40 13.67 19.57
N VAL A 347 -10.59 13.80 18.50
CA VAL A 347 -11.06 13.99 17.12
C VAL A 347 -11.80 12.75 16.60
N MET A 348 -11.33 11.54 16.93
CA MET A 348 -12.01 10.29 16.59
C MET A 348 -13.35 10.18 17.32
N GLU A 349 -13.43 10.54 18.61
CA GLU A 349 -14.69 10.60 19.36
C GLU A 349 -15.69 11.59 18.72
N ASP A 350 -15.24 12.79 18.36
CA ASP A 350 -16.07 13.79 17.69
C ASP A 350 -16.57 13.33 16.30
N ILE A 351 -15.79 12.52 15.57
CA ILE A 351 -16.14 12.05 14.22
C ILE A 351 -17.00 10.78 14.24
N TYR A 352 -16.63 9.77 15.03
CA TYR A 352 -17.25 8.44 15.04
C TYR A 352 -18.26 8.25 16.18
N GLY A 353 -18.14 9.00 17.27
CA GLY A 353 -18.96 8.87 18.48
C GLY A 353 -18.37 7.92 19.53
N GLU A 354 -17.20 7.34 19.25
CA GLU A 354 -16.40 6.52 20.19
C GLU A 354 -14.92 6.95 20.09
N ASP A 355 -14.23 6.98 21.22
CA ASP A 355 -12.82 7.40 21.35
C ASP A 355 -11.85 6.34 20.79
N ALA A 356 -10.55 6.68 20.71
CA ALA A 356 -9.52 5.71 20.31
C ALA A 356 -9.10 4.77 21.46
N ASP A 357 -8.58 3.60 21.11
CA ASP A 357 -7.73 2.82 22.01
C ASP A 357 -6.32 3.44 22.01
N VAL A 358 -5.89 3.90 23.19
CA VAL A 358 -4.60 4.58 23.37
C VAL A 358 -3.55 3.57 23.86
N LYS A 359 -2.41 3.52 23.19
CA LYS A 359 -1.21 2.76 23.57
C LYS A 359 -0.13 3.74 24.00
N ASP A 360 0.44 3.56 25.18
CA ASP A 360 1.44 4.46 25.74
C ASP A 360 2.47 3.72 26.62
N HIS A 361 3.61 4.34 26.88
CA HIS A 361 4.65 3.78 27.73
C HIS A 361 4.37 3.97 29.25
N ASP A 362 3.19 4.49 29.65
CA ASP A 362 2.88 4.90 31.03
C ASP A 362 2.13 3.79 31.82
N GLY A 363 2.71 2.58 31.78
CA GLY A 363 2.16 1.36 32.36
C GLY A 363 1.80 1.44 33.86
N GLY A 364 0.50 1.45 34.15
CA GLY A 364 -0.06 1.40 35.50
C GLY A 364 -0.18 -0.01 36.11
N MET A 365 -0.66 -0.10 37.36
CA MET A 365 -0.90 -1.42 38.02
C MET A 365 -1.91 -2.31 37.27
N TRP A 366 -2.86 -1.71 36.55
CA TRP A 366 -3.84 -2.43 35.75
C TRP A 366 -3.23 -3.00 34.47
N ASP A 367 -2.33 -2.26 33.85
CA ASP A 367 -1.64 -2.61 32.61
C ASP A 367 -0.83 -3.91 32.75
N TRP A 368 -0.03 -3.99 33.81
CA TRP A 368 0.66 -5.23 34.23
C TRP A 368 -0.27 -6.43 34.47
N LEU A 369 -1.55 -6.19 34.75
CA LEU A 369 -2.54 -7.23 35.03
C LEU A 369 -3.29 -7.72 33.77
N THR A 370 -3.37 -6.90 32.72
CA THR A 370 -4.14 -7.15 31.50
C THR A 370 -3.30 -7.60 30.32
N GLY A 371 -2.01 -7.26 30.28
CA GLY A 371 -1.07 -7.80 29.27
C GLY A 371 -0.15 -6.79 28.59
N GLY A 372 -0.11 -5.53 29.05
CA GLY A 372 0.60 -4.46 28.35
C GLY A 372 -0.34 -3.61 27.50
N ASN A 373 -0.03 -2.32 27.47
CA ASN A 373 -0.67 -1.27 26.67
C ASN A 373 0.42 -0.42 26.00
N ASP A 374 1.64 -0.97 25.94
CA ASP A 374 2.85 -0.34 25.44
C ASP A 374 2.78 -0.20 23.92
N VAL A 375 3.44 0.84 23.38
CA VAL A 375 3.66 0.98 21.95
C VAL A 375 4.41 -0.24 21.40
N ALA A 376 5.28 -0.86 22.20
CA ALA A 376 5.99 -2.09 21.85
C ALA A 376 5.10 -3.25 21.39
N ASP A 377 3.91 -3.39 21.99
CA ASP A 377 2.97 -4.49 21.72
C ASP A 377 1.87 -4.09 20.71
N SER A 378 1.83 -2.82 20.30
CA SER A 378 0.72 -2.24 19.52
C SER A 378 0.65 -2.67 18.05
N TYR A 379 1.66 -3.36 17.50
CA TYR A 379 1.71 -3.67 16.06
C TYR A 379 0.48 -4.42 15.56
N GLU A 380 0.01 -5.43 16.29
CA GLU A 380 -1.15 -6.24 15.88
C GLU A 380 -2.45 -5.44 15.97
N ASP A 381 -2.54 -4.47 16.89
CA ASP A 381 -3.68 -3.54 16.97
C ASP A 381 -3.65 -2.51 15.83
N ILE A 382 -2.46 -2.04 15.42
CA ILE A 382 -2.27 -1.12 14.28
C ILE A 382 -2.65 -1.84 12.98
N ASP A 383 -2.13 -3.05 12.77
CA ASP A 383 -2.37 -3.89 11.60
C ASP A 383 -3.88 -4.22 11.45
N GLU A 384 -4.53 -4.78 12.49
CA GLU A 384 -5.98 -5.04 12.46
C GLU A 384 -6.81 -3.76 12.28
N ALA A 385 -6.37 -2.62 12.82
CA ALA A 385 -7.08 -1.36 12.64
C ALA A 385 -7.05 -0.85 11.20
N LEU A 386 -5.88 -0.81 10.57
CA LEU A 386 -5.73 -0.34 9.20
C LEU A 386 -6.49 -1.24 8.21
N ASP A 387 -6.42 -2.57 8.39
CA ASP A 387 -7.19 -3.56 7.60
C ASP A 387 -8.71 -3.45 7.82
N ASP A 388 -9.17 -3.09 9.01
CA ASP A 388 -10.60 -2.88 9.34
C ASP A 388 -11.19 -1.57 8.79
N GLY A 389 -10.37 -0.65 8.27
CA GLY A 389 -10.83 0.70 7.92
C GLY A 389 -10.79 1.71 9.09
N ARG A 390 -9.98 1.46 10.14
CA ARG A 390 -9.90 2.29 11.35
C ARG A 390 -8.60 3.12 11.36
N PRO A 391 -8.67 4.45 11.57
CA PRO A 391 -7.50 5.32 11.46
C PRO A 391 -6.53 5.13 12.64
N VAL A 392 -5.24 5.31 12.38
CA VAL A 392 -4.18 5.23 13.40
C VAL A 392 -3.32 6.50 13.36
N VAL A 393 -3.09 7.10 14.52
CA VAL A 393 -2.25 8.29 14.69
C VAL A 393 -1.19 8.01 15.76
N ALA A 394 0.05 8.41 15.52
CA ALA A 394 1.16 8.21 16.44
C ALA A 394 1.81 9.56 16.79
N SER A 395 2.05 9.81 18.08
CA SER A 395 2.62 11.07 18.57
C SER A 395 4.09 10.91 18.97
N ALA A 396 4.96 11.67 18.30
CA ALA A 396 6.37 11.82 18.65
C ALA A 396 6.52 13.01 19.61
N GLN A 397 6.93 12.77 20.86
CA GLN A 397 6.99 13.78 21.91
C GLN A 397 8.42 14.00 22.42
N HIS A 398 8.64 14.97 23.31
CA HIS A 398 9.90 15.15 24.03
C HIS A 398 11.16 15.37 23.15
N GLY A 399 11.03 15.92 21.94
CA GLY A 399 12.15 16.10 21.00
C GLY A 399 12.40 14.90 20.07
N GLN A 400 11.58 13.84 20.14
CA GLN A 400 11.66 12.70 19.23
C GLN A 400 11.50 13.14 17.78
N LEU A 401 12.29 12.54 16.88
CA LEU A 401 12.35 12.89 15.45
C LEU A 401 12.59 14.40 15.18
N GLY A 402 13.13 15.14 16.17
CA GLY A 402 13.35 16.58 16.11
C GLY A 402 12.13 17.44 16.45
N PHE A 403 10.98 16.86 16.84
CA PHE A 403 9.78 17.62 17.20
C PHE A 403 9.87 18.14 18.65
N GLU A 404 10.24 19.42 18.78
CA GLU A 404 10.30 20.14 20.07
C GLU A 404 8.91 20.59 20.57
N ASP A 405 8.85 21.31 21.70
CA ASP A 405 7.69 22.07 22.19
C ASP A 405 6.30 21.39 22.17
N GLY A 406 6.19 20.24 22.84
CA GLY A 406 4.91 19.54 23.09
C GLY A 406 4.74 18.25 22.29
N GLY A 407 5.46 18.13 21.17
CA GLY A 407 5.42 16.97 20.29
C GLY A 407 4.61 17.20 19.02
N HIS A 408 4.54 16.19 18.16
CA HIS A 408 3.89 16.24 16.86
C HIS A 408 3.12 14.94 16.61
N ALA A 409 1.90 15.06 16.09
CA ALA A 409 1.08 13.93 15.67
C ALA A 409 1.37 13.59 14.20
N LEU A 410 1.56 12.30 13.91
CA LEU A 410 1.81 11.76 12.58
C LEU A 410 0.83 10.63 12.28
N THR A 411 0.42 10.50 11.02
CA THR A 411 -0.50 9.46 10.60
C THR A 411 0.25 8.16 10.37
N VAL A 412 -0.27 7.02 10.85
CA VAL A 412 0.19 5.71 10.37
C VAL A 412 -0.70 5.33 9.20
N LEU A 413 -0.10 5.13 8.02
CA LEU A 413 -0.80 4.82 6.77
C LEU A 413 -0.87 3.33 6.47
N ASP A 414 0.12 2.56 6.92
CA ASP A 414 0.27 1.15 6.58
C ASP A 414 1.12 0.46 7.67
N ALA A 415 0.89 -0.83 7.88
CA ALA A 415 1.71 -1.69 8.71
C ALA A 415 1.88 -3.03 7.98
N TYR A 416 3.11 -3.54 7.90
CA TYR A 416 3.38 -4.77 7.16
C TYR A 416 4.65 -5.45 7.66
N GLU A 417 4.72 -6.78 7.57
CA GLU A 417 5.91 -7.54 7.95
C GLU A 417 6.76 -7.83 6.69
N VAL A 418 8.07 -7.60 6.80
CA VAL A 418 9.03 -7.88 5.72
C VAL A 418 10.30 -8.48 6.32
N ASN A 419 10.70 -9.67 5.87
CA ASN A 419 11.89 -10.37 6.40
C ASN A 419 11.83 -10.77 7.89
N GLY A 420 10.62 -10.97 8.44
CA GLY A 420 10.41 -11.15 9.88
C GLY A 420 10.59 -9.85 10.69
N GLU A 421 10.71 -8.70 10.02
CA GLU A 421 10.78 -7.38 10.62
C GLU A 421 9.46 -6.65 10.36
N LYS A 422 8.77 -6.32 11.44
CA LYS A 422 7.52 -5.55 11.43
C LYS A 422 7.85 -4.10 11.05
N MET A 423 7.17 -3.56 10.04
CA MET A 423 7.37 -2.21 9.51
C MET A 423 6.10 -1.38 9.61
N VAL A 424 6.25 -0.06 9.72
CA VAL A 424 5.17 0.91 9.70
C VAL A 424 5.49 2.05 8.74
N VAL A 425 4.49 2.47 7.96
CA VAL A 425 4.55 3.62 7.05
C VAL A 425 3.84 4.80 7.70
N ILE A 426 4.55 5.91 7.81
CA ILE A 426 4.14 7.07 8.61
C ILE A 426 4.15 8.31 7.72
N ARG A 427 3.14 9.16 7.86
CA ARG A 427 3.03 10.44 7.14
C ARG A 427 3.01 11.61 8.11
N ASN A 428 3.87 12.59 7.85
CA ASN A 428 3.82 13.88 8.52
C ASN A 428 2.69 14.75 7.91
N PRO A 429 1.74 15.27 8.70
CA PRO A 429 0.62 16.08 8.19
C PRO A 429 1.04 17.38 7.50
N TRP A 430 2.29 17.85 7.62
CA TRP A 430 2.82 18.95 6.79
C TRP A 430 2.93 18.60 5.29
N GLY A 431 2.77 17.34 4.89
CA GLY A 431 3.00 16.87 3.52
C GLY A 431 4.48 16.91 3.09
N HIS A 432 5.40 17.05 4.06
CA HIS A 432 6.84 16.98 3.87
C HIS A 432 7.60 16.70 5.17
N ASN A 433 8.83 16.20 5.07
CA ASN A 433 9.73 15.99 6.21
C ASN A 433 10.88 17.02 6.28
N ASN A 434 10.73 18.16 5.59
CA ASN A 434 11.70 19.25 5.59
C ASN A 434 12.11 19.63 7.03
N GLN A 435 13.40 19.84 7.25
CA GLN A 435 14.03 20.17 8.55
C GLN A 435 14.10 19.02 9.58
N HIS A 436 13.39 17.89 9.38
CA HIS A 436 13.41 16.72 10.26
C HIS A 436 14.01 15.46 9.59
N GLU A 437 14.37 15.55 8.31
CA GLU A 437 14.88 14.40 7.55
C GLU A 437 16.18 13.80 8.10
N ALA A 438 16.98 14.55 8.87
CA ALA A 438 18.24 14.05 9.42
C ALA A 438 17.97 13.23 10.69
N GLU A 439 17.03 13.70 11.50
CA GLU A 439 16.55 13.14 12.75
C GLU A 439 15.74 11.86 12.48
N ILE A 440 14.85 11.87 11.47
CA ILE A 440 14.13 10.68 10.99
C ILE A 440 15.11 9.59 10.54
N ARG A 441 16.10 9.94 9.69
CA ARG A 441 17.13 8.97 9.26
C ARG A 441 18.01 8.48 10.41
N ALA A 442 18.28 9.33 11.41
CA ALA A 442 19.05 8.96 12.59
C ALA A 442 18.28 8.00 13.52
N ALA A 443 16.95 8.08 13.52
CA ALA A 443 16.03 7.14 14.17
C ALA A 443 15.69 5.91 13.28
N GLY A 444 16.45 5.64 12.21
CA GLY A 444 16.23 4.47 11.35
C GLY A 444 15.10 4.60 10.32
N GLY A 445 14.51 5.79 10.16
CA GLY A 445 13.47 6.04 9.17
C GLY A 445 13.99 6.21 7.74
N GLU A 446 13.40 5.47 6.80
CA GLU A 446 13.61 5.56 5.36
C GLU A 446 12.56 6.50 4.74
N LEU A 447 12.99 7.66 4.25
CA LEU A 447 12.11 8.66 3.63
C LEU A 447 11.74 8.25 2.20
N ALA A 448 10.50 8.53 1.80
CA ALA A 448 10.04 8.31 0.43
C ALA A 448 10.82 9.13 -0.62
N ASP A 449 10.97 8.56 -1.83
CA ASP A 449 11.54 9.23 -3.01
C ASP A 449 10.57 9.07 -4.21
N PRO A 450 9.93 10.16 -4.70
CA PRO A 450 10.11 11.56 -4.29
C PRO A 450 9.54 11.86 -2.89
N PRO A 451 10.08 12.86 -2.16
CA PRO A 451 9.57 13.24 -0.85
C PRO A 451 8.15 13.84 -0.93
N ASP A 452 7.25 13.30 -0.10
CA ASP A 452 5.82 13.59 -0.02
C ASP A 452 5.31 13.75 1.43
N GLY A 453 6.21 13.68 2.41
CA GLY A 453 5.88 13.63 3.85
C GLY A 453 5.87 12.22 4.45
N THR A 454 5.97 11.18 3.64
CA THR A 454 5.96 9.78 4.05
C THR A 454 7.37 9.27 4.37
N PHE A 455 7.46 8.40 5.38
CA PHE A 455 8.65 7.60 5.70
C PHE A 455 8.26 6.25 6.32
N THR A 456 9.15 5.28 6.22
CA THR A 456 8.96 3.93 6.75
C THR A 456 10.00 3.65 7.82
N MET A 457 9.66 2.94 8.89
CA MET A 457 10.62 2.44 9.88
C MET A 457 10.15 1.10 10.44
N SER A 458 11.07 0.34 11.04
CA SER A 458 10.69 -0.89 11.74
C SER A 458 10.02 -0.58 13.06
N MET A 459 9.18 -1.52 13.54
CA MET A 459 8.42 -1.40 14.78
C MET A 459 9.32 -1.19 16.00
N ASP A 460 10.52 -1.77 15.97
CA ASP A 460 11.57 -1.58 16.96
C ASP A 460 12.04 -0.13 17.05
N GLU A 461 12.17 0.59 15.93
CA GLU A 461 12.56 2.01 15.92
C GLU A 461 11.35 2.94 16.11
N PHE A 462 10.18 2.55 15.63
CA PHE A 462 8.90 3.22 15.88
C PHE A 462 8.60 3.32 17.38
N THR A 463 8.68 2.20 18.10
CA THR A 463 8.47 2.16 19.56
C THR A 463 9.45 3.08 20.30
N LYS A 464 10.68 3.24 19.81
CA LYS A 464 11.66 4.16 20.40
C LYS A 464 11.37 5.63 20.08
N SER A 465 10.65 5.91 18.99
CA SER A 465 10.42 7.24 18.42
C SER A 465 9.06 7.83 18.78
N PHE A 466 8.05 6.98 19.01
CA PHE A 466 6.67 7.36 19.27
C PHE A 466 6.27 6.97 20.70
N ASN A 467 5.72 7.94 21.43
CA ASN A 467 5.41 7.77 22.85
C ASN A 467 3.97 7.33 23.09
N VAL A 468 3.08 7.70 22.17
CA VAL A 468 1.64 7.42 22.21
C VAL A 468 1.18 7.00 20.81
N VAL A 469 0.35 5.97 20.72
CA VAL A 469 -0.38 5.59 19.49
C VAL A 469 -1.86 5.54 19.81
N GLU A 470 -2.67 6.17 18.98
CA GLU A 470 -4.12 6.30 19.12
C GLU A 470 -4.77 5.55 17.95
N VAL A 471 -5.42 4.43 18.28
CA VAL A 471 -5.99 3.46 17.32
C VAL A 471 -7.51 3.58 17.33
N GLY A 472 -8.13 3.90 16.19
CA GLY A 472 -9.59 4.06 16.10
C GLY A 472 -10.36 2.80 16.52
N LYS A 473 -11.52 2.96 17.17
CA LYS A 473 -12.44 1.87 17.55
C LYS A 473 -13.37 1.45 16.40
N ARG A 474 -14.12 0.36 16.61
CA ARG A 474 -15.08 -0.26 15.67
C ARG A 474 -16.50 0.20 15.94
#